data_AF-A0A954MS93-F1
#
_entry.id   AF-A0A954MS93-F1
#
_cell.length_a   1.000
_cell.length_b   1.000
_cell.length_c   1.000
_cell.angle_alpha   90.00
_cell.angle_beta   90.00
_cell.angle_gamma   90.00
#
_symmetry.space_group_name_H-M   'P 1'
#
loop_
_entity.id
_entity.type
_entity.pdbx_description
1 polymer ?
#
loop_
_entity_poly.entity_id
_entity_poly.type
_entity_poly.pdbx_seq_one_letter_code
_entity_poly.pdbx_strand_id
1 'polypeptide(L)'
;IGGKPWNSLPSDIPVAFEAAVLLGGFGSVFALFVVARLYPGKISRNIHYGTTDDRFVLVCEETEAGADVQAVYGLFQQFDPVEIKEMLQHDSTGGP
;
A
#
# COMPACT_ATOMS: atom_id res chain seq x y z
N ILE A 1 8.93 48.46 17.21
CA ILE A 1 8.63 47.88 15.88
C ILE A 1 9.85 48.13 15.00
N GLY A 2 10.76 47.15 14.94
CA GLY A 2 12.14 47.33 14.46
C GLY A 2 12.26 47.22 12.93
N GLY A 3 12.84 48.26 12.32
CA GLY A 3 13.04 48.44 10.87
C GLY A 3 13.97 47.44 10.22
N LYS A 4 13.53 46.18 10.11
CA LYS A 4 14.23 45.15 9.34
C LYS A 4 14.01 45.40 7.84
N PRO A 5 15.06 45.43 7.01
CA PRO A 5 14.92 45.67 5.58
C PRO A 5 14.02 44.60 4.96
N TRP A 6 13.23 44.98 3.96
CA TRP A 6 12.26 44.15 3.22
C TRP A 6 12.87 42.89 2.57
N ASN A 7 14.19 42.71 2.66
CA ASN A 7 14.97 41.58 2.18
C ASN A 7 15.70 40.90 3.36
N SER A 8 14.95 40.38 4.33
CA SER A 8 15.48 39.68 5.53
C SER A 8 15.92 38.23 5.23
N LEU A 9 16.53 38.01 4.06
CA LEU A 9 16.92 36.69 3.53
C LEU A 9 17.59 35.75 4.55
N PRO A 10 18.49 36.21 5.45
CA PRO A 10 19.11 35.31 6.42
C PRO A 10 18.13 34.72 7.46
N SER A 11 17.07 35.46 7.86
CA SER A 11 16.08 34.94 8.81
C SER A 11 15.00 34.08 8.16
N ASP A 12 14.90 34.12 6.84
CA ASP A 12 13.86 33.42 6.09
C ASP A 12 14.31 31.99 5.69
N ILE A 13 15.63 31.71 5.74
CA ILE A 13 16.20 30.38 5.44
C ILE A 13 15.66 29.30 6.38
N PRO A 14 15.60 29.47 7.72
CA PRO A 14 15.03 28.44 8.60
C PRO A 14 13.56 28.13 8.27
N VAL A 15 12.76 29.16 7.99
CA VAL A 15 11.35 29.01 7.65
C VAL A 15 11.18 28.29 6.30
N ALA A 16 11.98 28.65 5.30
CA ALA A 16 11.96 28.00 4.00
C ALA A 16 12.40 26.52 4.08
N PHE A 17 13.42 26.23 4.90
CA PHE A 17 13.86 24.85 5.17
C PHE A 17 12.75 24.03 5.82
N GLU A 18 12.11 24.55 6.87
CA GLU A 18 10.99 23.88 7.54
C GLU A 18 9.82 23.65 6.57
N ALA A 19 9.47 24.65 5.76
CA ALA A 19 8.42 24.51 4.75
C ALA A 19 8.77 23.45 3.69
N ALA A 20 10.02 23.39 3.23
CA ALA A 20 10.46 22.38 2.27
C ALA A 20 10.39 20.96 2.86
N VAL A 21 10.85 20.77 4.10
CA VAL A 21 10.78 19.49 4.81
C VAL A 21 9.32 19.10 5.07
N LEU A 22 8.47 20.05 5.47
CA LEU A 22 7.04 19.82 5.70
C LEU A 22 6.34 19.38 4.43
N LEU A 23 6.54 20.10 3.32
CA LEU A 23 5.97 19.77 2.02
C LEU A 23 6.50 18.43 1.50
N GLY A 24 7.79 18.14 1.69
CA GLY A 24 8.37 16.85 1.32
C GLY A 24 7.77 15.70 2.12
N GLY A 25 7.64 15.86 3.44
CA GLY A 25 7.06 14.85 4.33
C GLY A 25 5.58 14.59 4.03
N PHE A 26 4.75 15.64 4.08
CA PHE A 26 3.32 15.51 3.78
C PHE A 26 3.06 15.08 2.35
N GLY A 27 3.78 15.63 1.37
CA GLY A 27 3.67 15.24 -0.03
C GLY A 27 3.95 13.75 -0.23
N SER A 28 4.99 13.22 0.41
CA SER A 28 5.34 11.80 0.34
C SER A 28 4.27 10.91 0.98
N VAL A 29 3.77 11.28 2.16
CA VAL A 29 2.72 10.51 2.86
C VAL A 29 1.41 10.52 2.07
N PHE A 30 0.99 11.67 1.53
CA PHE A 30 -0.21 11.75 0.71
C PHE A 30 -0.04 10.99 -0.61
N ALA A 31 1.12 11.07 -1.26
CA ALA A 31 1.43 10.29 -2.45
C ALA A 31 1.35 8.77 -2.16
N LEU A 32 1.88 8.32 -1.01
CA LEU A 32 1.77 6.93 -0.57
C LEU A 32 0.31 6.50 -0.46
N PHE A 33 -0.54 7.28 0.23
CA PHE A 33 -1.95 6.94 0.38
C PHE A 33 -2.70 6.87 -0.96
N VAL A 34 -2.39 7.77 -1.90
CA VAL A 34 -3.02 7.79 -3.23
C VAL A 34 -2.54 6.62 -4.08
N VAL A 35 -1.23 6.43 -4.24
CA VAL A 35 -0.65 5.40 -5.12
C VAL A 35 -0.97 4.00 -4.60
N ALA A 36 -0.83 3.76 -3.30
CA ALA A 36 -1.15 2.47 -2.69
C ALA A 36 -2.66 2.27 -2.44
N ARG A 37 -3.50 3.28 -2.76
CA ARG A 37 -4.96 3.26 -2.54
C ARG A 37 -5.31 2.93 -1.08
N LEU A 38 -4.53 3.45 -0.14
CA LEU A 38 -4.65 3.27 1.32
C LEU A 38 -5.48 4.41 1.93
N TYR A 39 -6.70 4.60 1.44
CA TYR A 39 -7.56 5.67 1.93
C TYR A 39 -7.94 5.46 3.41
N PRO A 40 -7.95 6.52 4.24
CA PRO A 40 -8.37 6.41 5.63
C PRO A 40 -9.81 5.90 5.70
N GLY A 41 -10.04 4.83 6.48
CA GLY A 41 -11.34 4.17 6.60
C GLY A 41 -11.60 3.04 5.59
N LYS A 42 -10.67 2.75 4.68
CA LYS A 42 -10.78 1.58 3.79
C LYS A 42 -10.65 0.28 4.60
N ILE A 43 -11.66 -0.59 4.50
CA ILE A 43 -11.62 -1.93 5.10
C ILE A 43 -10.58 -2.75 4.34
N SER A 44 -9.56 -3.25 5.06
CA SER A 44 -8.53 -4.11 4.47
C SER A 44 -9.10 -5.50 4.24
N ARG A 45 -9.04 -5.98 3.00
CA ARG A 45 -9.37 -7.36 2.66
C ARG A 45 -8.12 -8.22 2.87
N ASN A 46 -8.03 -8.87 4.02
CA ASN A 46 -6.96 -9.81 4.29
C ASN A 46 -7.32 -11.19 3.71
N ILE A 47 -6.47 -11.70 2.83
CA ILE A 47 -6.65 -12.99 2.13
C ILE A 47 -6.43 -14.17 3.09
N HIS A 48 -5.54 -14.03 4.06
CA HIS A 48 -5.26 -15.05 5.07
C HIS A 48 -4.87 -14.38 6.38
N TYR A 49 -5.46 -14.79 7.51
CA TYR A 49 -5.23 -14.13 8.80
C TYR A 49 -3.73 -14.03 9.17
N GLY A 50 -2.96 -15.09 8.90
CA GLY A 50 -1.51 -15.13 9.14
C GLY A 50 -0.62 -14.30 8.20
N THR A 51 -1.18 -13.56 7.22
CA THR A 51 -0.37 -12.81 6.23
C THR A 51 0.54 -11.76 6.87
N THR A 52 0.11 -11.20 8.02
CA THR A 52 0.89 -10.18 8.75
C THR A 52 1.76 -10.80 9.85
N ASP A 53 1.64 -12.10 10.11
CA ASP A 53 2.27 -12.77 11.25
C ASP A 53 3.29 -13.82 10.80
N ASP A 54 2.81 -14.98 10.30
CA ASP A 54 3.63 -16.18 10.08
C ASP A 54 3.59 -16.71 8.64
N ARG A 55 2.79 -16.14 7.73
CA ARG A 55 2.58 -16.65 6.37
C ARG A 55 2.89 -15.63 5.30
N PHE A 56 3.61 -16.07 4.26
CA PHE A 56 3.70 -15.36 2.99
C PHE A 56 2.66 -15.93 2.03
N VAL A 57 1.84 -15.07 1.46
CA VAL A 57 0.74 -15.46 0.56
C VAL A 57 1.02 -14.93 -0.83
N LEU A 58 0.99 -15.82 -1.83
CA LEU A 58 1.02 -15.46 -3.23
C LEU A 58 -0.40 -15.52 -3.79
N VAL A 59 -0.86 -14.43 -4.41
CA VAL A 59 -2.20 -14.33 -4.98
C VAL A 59 -2.08 -14.20 -6.49
N CYS A 60 -2.75 -15.10 -7.21
CA CYS A 60 -2.92 -15.01 -8.66
C CYS A 60 -4.36 -14.59 -8.94
N GLU A 61 -4.55 -13.38 -9.46
CA GLU A 61 -5.86 -12.88 -9.87
C GLU A 61 -6.09 -13.20 -11.35
N GLU A 62 -7.24 -13.79 -11.68
CA GLU A 62 -7.66 -13.94 -13.07
C GLU A 62 -8.16 -12.57 -13.57
N THR A 63 -7.30 -11.84 -14.28
CA THR A 63 -7.64 -10.51 -14.81
C THR A 63 -8.40 -10.58 -16.13
N GLU A 64 -8.21 -11.65 -16.91
CA GLU A 64 -8.91 -11.89 -18.18
C GLU A 64 -9.47 -13.31 -18.21
N ALA A 65 -10.64 -13.48 -18.83
CA ALA A 65 -11.32 -14.76 -18.88
C ALA A 65 -10.51 -15.79 -19.69
N GLY A 66 -10.21 -16.93 -19.07
CA GLY A 66 -9.55 -18.06 -19.73
C GLY A 66 -8.18 -18.41 -19.14
N ALA A 67 -7.88 -17.97 -17.91
CA ALA A 67 -6.70 -18.47 -17.22
C ALA A 67 -6.85 -19.98 -16.95
N ASP A 68 -5.83 -20.75 -17.31
CA ASP A 68 -5.80 -22.17 -16.99
C ASP A 68 -5.44 -22.35 -15.50
N VAL A 69 -6.50 -22.45 -14.68
CA VAL A 69 -6.38 -22.66 -13.22
C VAL A 69 -5.56 -23.91 -12.91
N GLN A 70 -5.65 -24.96 -13.73
CA GLN A 70 -4.90 -26.20 -13.51
C GLN A 70 -3.41 -26.01 -13.78
N ALA A 71 -3.04 -25.23 -14.79
CA ALA A 71 -1.64 -24.87 -15.05
C ALA A 71 -1.05 -24.05 -13.89
N VAL A 72 -1.81 -23.08 -13.35
CA VAL A 72 -1.38 -22.28 -12.19
C VAL A 72 -1.24 -23.16 -10.94
N TYR A 73 -2.19 -24.06 -10.71
CA TYR A 73 -2.13 -25.01 -9.60
C TYR A 73 -0.91 -25.93 -9.71
N GLY A 74 -0.65 -26.49 -10.90
CA GLY A 74 0.52 -27.32 -11.17
C GLY A 74 1.85 -26.57 -11.06
N LEU A 75 1.87 -25.26 -11.34
CA LEU A 75 3.04 -24.40 -11.08
C LEU A 75 3.30 -24.29 -9.58
N PHE A 76 2.28 -23.96 -8.78
CA PHE A 76 2.46 -23.78 -7.34
C PHE A 76 2.86 -25.06 -6.62
N GLN A 77 2.36 -26.22 -7.05
CA GLN A 77 2.76 -27.51 -6.47
C GLN A 77 4.26 -27.81 -6.56
N GLN A 78 4.98 -27.20 -7.50
CA GLN A 78 6.43 -27.41 -7.66
C GLN A 78 7.26 -26.78 -6.54
N PHE A 79 6.67 -25.90 -5.74
CA PHE A 79 7.39 -25.08 -4.74
C PHE A 79 7.06 -25.45 -3.28
N ASP A 80 6.53 -26.65 -3.03
CA ASP A 80 6.17 -27.16 -1.69
C ASP A 80 5.30 -26.17 -0.86
N PRO A 81 4.14 -25.73 -1.39
CA PRO A 81 3.31 -24.77 -0.69
C PRO A 81 2.64 -25.43 0.52
N VAL A 82 2.56 -24.68 1.63
CA VAL A 82 1.84 -25.13 2.84
C VAL A 82 0.35 -25.35 2.54
N GLU A 83 -0.23 -24.47 1.73
CA GLU A 83 -1.64 -24.51 1.35
C GLU A 83 -1.86 -23.82 0.01
N ILE A 84 -2.73 -24.40 -0.83
CA ILE A 84 -3.24 -23.76 -2.05
C ILE A 84 -4.77 -23.68 -1.94
N LYS A 85 -5.32 -22.47 -2.05
CA LYS A 85 -6.76 -22.20 -2.00
C LYS A 85 -7.20 -21.43 -3.23
N GLU A 86 -8.25 -21.91 -3.87
CA GLU A 86 -8.99 -21.13 -4.85
C GLU A 86 -10.03 -20.29 -4.10
N MET A 87 -10.09 -18.98 -4.38
CA MET A 87 -11.04 -18.08 -3.73
C MET A 87 -11.84 -17.34 -4.77
N LEU A 88 -13.16 -17.54 -4.76
CA LEU A 88 -14.08 -16.71 -5.54
C LEU A 88 -14.16 -15.33 -4.87
N GLN A 89 -14.21 -14.26 -5.67
CA GLN A 89 -14.31 -12.88 -5.16
C GLN A 89 -15.51 -12.65 -4.20
N HIS A 90 -16.50 -13.55 -4.18
CA HIS A 90 -17.68 -13.50 -3.31
C HIS A 90 -17.45 -14.05 -1.88
N ASP A 91 -16.56 -15.03 -1.71
CA ASP A 91 -16.36 -15.76 -0.43
C ASP A 91 -15.45 -15.02 0.57
N SER A 92 -14.94 -13.84 0.17
CA SER A 92 -14.13 -12.98 1.05
C SER A 92 -14.96 -12.09 1.98
N THR A 93 -16.28 -12.30 2.04
CA THR A 93 -17.15 -11.67 3.03
C THR A 93 -17.14 -12.49 4.33
N GLY A 94 -15.98 -12.61 4.97
CA GLY A 94 -15.93 -13.07 6.37
C GLY A 94 -16.00 -11.85 7.27
N GLY A 95 -17.06 -11.55 8.02
CA GLY A 95 -18.37 -12.16 8.34
C GLY A 95 -18.93 -11.35 9.54
N PRO A 96 -19.91 -11.84 10.34
CA PRO A 96 -21.32 -12.09 10.01
C PRO A 96 -22.08 -10.92 9.35
#